data_AF-U7NJZ3-F1
#
_entry.id   AF-U7NJZ3-F1
#
_cell.length_a   1.000
_cell.length_b   1.000
_cell.length_c   1.000
_cell.angle_alpha   90.00
_cell.angle_beta   90.00
_cell.angle_gamma   90.00
#
_symmetry.space_group_name_H-M   'P 1'
#
loop_
_entity.id
_entity.type
_entity.pdbx_description
1 polymer ?
#
loop_
_entity_poly.entity_id
_entity_poly.type
_entity_poly.pdbx_seq_one_letter_code
_entity_poly.pdbx_strand_id
1 'polypeptide(L)'
;MSALAYLHEHGLQAESLPGDRIAVWPGEAITPALERWIAEHKPEIVSELRKSAAPAEKKNQNPHAILLKMAEQLQASPAILRALLDSDDMQDIAEGVISRAHLLAYFRQMYTP
;
A
#
# COMPACT_ATOMS: atom_id res chain seq x y z
N MET A 1 17.83 -12.80 10.00
CA MET A 1 16.57 -12.03 10.02
C MET A 1 16.49 -11.32 8.69
N SER A 2 15.39 -11.47 7.94
CA SER A 2 15.27 -10.94 6.58
C SER A 2 14.87 -9.47 6.60
N ALA A 3 15.18 -8.71 5.54
CA ALA A 3 14.79 -7.30 5.48
C ALA A 3 13.26 -7.14 5.51
N LEU A 4 12.54 -8.07 4.89
CA LEU A 4 11.07 -8.13 4.97
C LEU A 4 10.55 -8.47 6.36
N ALA A 5 11.21 -9.35 7.11
CA ALA A 5 10.81 -9.65 8.49
C ALA A 5 10.98 -8.44 9.39
N TYR A 6 12.07 -7.68 9.21
CA TYR A 6 12.29 -6.43 9.94
C TYR A 6 11.19 -5.40 9.69
N LEU A 7 10.76 -5.23 8.44
CA LEU A 7 9.63 -4.36 8.11
C LEU A 7 8.33 -4.83 8.79
N HIS A 8 8.04 -6.13 8.73
CA HIS A 8 6.82 -6.69 9.31
C HIS A 8 6.79 -6.50 10.85
N GLU A 9 7.92 -6.66 11.53
CA GLU A 9 8.02 -6.40 12.98
C GLU A 9 7.77 -4.94 13.36
N HIS A 10 8.01 -4.01 12.44
CA HIS A 10 7.69 -2.59 12.60
C HIS A 10 6.28 -2.25 12.09
N GLY A 11 5.44 -3.25 11.80
CA GLY A 11 4.10 -3.07 11.26
C GLY A 11 4.07 -2.58 9.81
N LEU A 12 5.21 -2.65 9.10
CA LEU A 12 5.32 -2.26 7.71
C LEU A 12 5.18 -3.45 6.77
N GLN A 13 4.45 -3.22 5.70
CA GLN A 13 4.35 -4.10 4.55
C GLN A 13 5.12 -3.48 3.38
N ALA A 14 5.71 -4.32 2.55
CA ALA A 14 6.41 -3.90 1.35
C ALA A 14 6.02 -4.75 0.15
N GLU A 15 6.00 -4.13 -1.02
CA GLU A 15 5.72 -4.77 -2.31
C GLU A 15 6.65 -4.23 -3.39
N SER A 16 7.04 -5.13 -4.32
CA SER A 16 7.86 -4.75 -5.46
C SER A 16 6.98 -4.13 -6.53
N LEU A 17 7.34 -2.93 -6.96
CA LEU A 17 6.77 -2.26 -8.11
C LEU A 17 7.66 -2.49 -9.35
N PRO A 18 7.15 -2.23 -10.57
CA PRO A 18 7.95 -2.30 -11.79
C PRO A 18 9.18 -1.37 -11.73
N GLY A 19 10.30 -1.83 -12.27
CA GLY A 19 11.53 -1.03 -12.40
C GLY A 19 12.31 -0.82 -11.10
N ASP A 20 12.55 -1.88 -10.32
CA ASP A 20 13.33 -1.85 -9.06
C ASP A 20 12.77 -0.88 -7.99
N ARG A 21 11.48 -0.59 -8.08
CA ARG A 21 10.77 0.24 -7.11
C ARG A 21 10.14 -0.64 -6.04
N ILE A 22 9.97 -0.08 -4.86
CA ILE A 22 9.22 -0.71 -3.77
C ILE A 22 8.16 0.28 -3.29
N ALA A 23 7.00 -0.24 -2.92
CA ALA A 23 6.03 0.48 -2.12
C ALA A 23 6.11 -0.07 -0.69
N VAL A 24 6.13 0.83 0.29
CA VAL A 24 6.14 0.48 1.72
C VAL A 24 4.99 1.23 2.41
N TRP A 25 4.21 0.54 3.24
CA TRP A 25 3.03 1.09 3.93
C TRP A 25 2.79 0.37 5.26
N PRO A 26 1.98 0.92 6.20
CA PRO A 26 1.37 2.25 6.18
C PRO A 26 2.42 3.36 6.34
N GLY A 27 2.24 4.49 5.64
CA GLY A 27 3.20 5.60 5.66
C GLY A 27 3.41 6.23 7.04
N GLU A 28 2.50 6.02 7.96
CA GLU A 28 2.51 6.59 9.31
C GLU A 28 3.40 5.83 10.28
N ALA A 29 3.59 4.53 10.01
CA ALA A 29 4.59 3.72 10.71
C ALA A 29 6.01 3.99 10.17
N ILE A 30 6.15 4.69 9.05
CA ILE A 30 7.46 5.05 8.48
C ILE A 30 8.03 6.26 9.22
N THR A 31 8.89 5.98 10.20
CA THR A 31 9.68 7.03 10.88
C THR A 31 10.88 7.47 10.02
N PRO A 32 11.47 8.67 10.26
CA PRO A 32 12.68 9.10 9.54
C PRO A 32 13.90 8.18 9.73
N ALA A 33 13.94 7.38 10.80
CA ALA A 33 14.96 6.36 10.99
C ALA A 33 14.70 5.15 10.08
N LEU A 34 13.44 4.71 10.00
CA LEU A 34 13.02 3.58 9.19
C LEU A 34 13.10 3.90 7.70
N GLU A 35 12.78 5.13 7.30
CA GLU A 35 12.96 5.61 5.92
C GLU A 35 14.42 5.51 5.45
N ARG A 36 15.37 5.95 6.29
CA ARG A 36 16.82 5.81 6.00
C ARG A 36 17.22 4.35 5.89
N TRP A 37 16.76 3.53 6.84
CA TRP A 37 17.03 2.09 6.82
C TRP A 37 16.46 1.42 5.55
N ILE A 38 15.23 1.75 5.15
CA ILE A 38 14.59 1.27 3.91
C ILE A 38 15.41 1.69 2.69
N ALA A 39 15.90 2.93 2.65
CA ALA A 39 16.72 3.42 1.54
C ALA A 39 18.05 2.67 1.43
N GLU A 40 18.71 2.39 2.56
CA GLU A 40 19.97 1.63 2.62
C GLU A 40 19.77 0.15 2.26
N HIS A 41 18.67 -0.46 2.69
CA HIS A 41 18.38 -1.89 2.51
C HIS A 41 17.46 -2.18 1.32
N LYS A 42 17.10 -1.15 0.53
CA LYS A 42 16.27 -1.27 -0.67
C LYS A 42 16.66 -2.41 -1.61
N PRO A 43 17.94 -2.62 -1.99
CA PRO A 43 18.30 -3.70 -2.91
C PRO A 43 18.02 -5.09 -2.33
N GLU A 44 18.18 -5.25 -1.02
CA GLU A 44 17.91 -6.50 -0.31
C GLU A 44 16.40 -6.75 -0.23
N ILE A 45 15.61 -5.73 0.12
CA ILE A 45 14.15 -5.77 0.13
C ILE A 45 13.61 -6.16 -1.26
N VAL A 46 14.09 -5.53 -2.33
CA VAL A 46 13.69 -5.86 -3.73
C VAL A 46 14.04 -7.31 -4.07
N SER A 47 15.25 -7.76 -3.71
CA SER A 47 15.72 -9.13 -3.96
C SER A 47 14.83 -10.16 -3.26
N GLU A 48 14.50 -9.91 -1.99
CA GLU A 48 13.63 -10.79 -1.22
C GLU A 48 12.19 -10.78 -1.74
N LEU A 49 11.63 -9.61 -2.06
CA LEU A 49 10.29 -9.51 -2.64
C LEU A 49 10.16 -10.27 -3.96
N ARG A 50 11.21 -10.24 -4.79
CA ARG A 50 11.28 -11.02 -6.04
C ARG A 50 11.36 -12.52 -5.78
N LYS A 51 12.14 -12.95 -4.79
CA LYS A 51 12.25 -14.36 -4.39
C LYS A 51 10.94 -14.89 -3.81
N SER A 52 10.22 -14.06 -3.04
CA SER A 52 8.92 -14.39 -2.44
C SER A 52 7.72 -14.14 -3.38
N ALA A 53 7.95 -13.62 -4.57
CA ALA A 53 6.96 -13.51 -5.63
C ALA A 53 6.93 -14.81 -6.46
N ALA A 54 6.34 -15.86 -5.89
CA ALA A 54 5.85 -16.97 -6.71
C ALA A 54 4.79 -16.45 -7.70
N PRO A 55 4.52 -17.12 -8.85
CA PRO A 55 3.79 -16.55 -9.99
C PRO A 55 2.28 -16.28 -9.76
N ALA A 56 1.78 -16.39 -8.54
CA ALA A 56 0.36 -16.35 -8.24
C ALA A 56 -0.06 -14.95 -7.82
N GLU A 57 -0.86 -14.30 -8.68
CA GLU A 57 -2.02 -13.45 -8.34
C GLU A 57 -2.05 -12.91 -6.89
N LYS A 58 -1.05 -12.14 -6.47
CA LYS A 58 -1.15 -11.41 -5.21
C LYS A 58 -2.17 -10.31 -5.46
N LYS A 59 -3.38 -10.54 -4.93
CA LYS A 59 -4.40 -9.51 -4.69
C LYS A 59 -3.64 -8.25 -4.28
N ASN A 60 -3.63 -7.28 -5.18
CA ASN A 60 -2.90 -6.03 -5.06
C ASN A 60 -3.59 -5.24 -3.94
N GLN A 61 -3.24 -5.59 -2.69
CA GLN A 61 -3.80 -5.06 -1.45
C GLN A 61 -3.15 -3.73 -1.08
N ASN A 62 -2.20 -3.24 -1.87
CA ASN A 62 -1.67 -1.90 -1.71
C ASN A 62 -2.83 -0.89 -1.74
N PRO A 63 -3.15 -0.24 -0.60
CA PRO A 63 -4.31 0.63 -0.52
C PRO A 63 -4.20 1.79 -1.51
N HIS A 64 -3.00 2.32 -1.72
CA HIS A 64 -2.76 3.37 -2.70
C HIS A 64 -3.01 2.90 -4.15
N ALA A 65 -2.69 1.65 -4.49
CA ALA A 65 -2.99 1.10 -5.80
C ALA A 65 -4.50 0.89 -6.00
N ILE A 66 -5.22 0.49 -4.95
CA ILE A 66 -6.68 0.38 -4.95
C ILE A 66 -7.32 1.75 -5.14
N LEU A 67 -6.87 2.76 -4.37
CA LEU A 67 -7.35 4.14 -4.47
C LEU A 67 -7.09 4.74 -5.85
N LEU A 68 -5.92 4.48 -6.46
CA LEU A 68 -5.62 4.93 -7.81
C LEU A 68 -6.63 4.37 -8.83
N LYS A 69 -6.92 3.06 -8.78
CA LYS A 69 -7.92 2.43 -9.66
C LYS A 69 -9.33 2.99 -9.43
N MET A 70 -9.69 3.27 -8.18
CA MET A 70 -10.99 3.86 -7.85
C MET A 70 -11.09 5.31 -8.33
N ALA A 71 -10.02 6.08 -8.17
CA ALA A 71 -9.92 7.46 -8.65
C ALA A 71 -10.13 7.53 -10.17
N GLU A 72 -9.51 6.63 -10.94
CA GLU A 72 -9.73 6.51 -12.38
C GLU A 72 -11.21 6.23 -12.73
N GLN A 73 -11.87 5.33 -11.99
CA GLN A 73 -13.27 5.00 -12.23
C GLN A 73 -14.25 6.12 -11.85
N LEU A 74 -13.92 6.89 -10.82
CA LEU A 74 -14.74 8.00 -10.32
C LEU A 74 -14.38 9.33 -10.99
N GLN A 75 -13.37 9.34 -11.88
CA GLN A 75 -12.78 10.56 -12.43
C GLN A 75 -12.36 11.56 -11.33
N ALA A 76 -11.93 11.04 -10.19
CA ALA A 76 -11.50 11.80 -9.02
C ALA A 76 -9.97 11.79 -8.90
N SER A 77 -9.42 12.68 -8.06
CA SER A 77 -8.00 12.62 -7.72
C SER A 77 -7.74 11.59 -6.61
N PRO A 78 -6.75 10.69 -6.75
CA PRO A 78 -6.42 9.70 -5.72
C PRO A 78 -5.95 10.35 -4.42
N ALA A 79 -5.40 11.57 -4.48
CA ALA A 79 -5.04 12.34 -3.30
C ALA A 79 -6.28 12.74 -2.48
N ILE A 80 -7.39 13.07 -3.15
CA ILE A 80 -8.66 13.39 -2.49
C ILE A 80 -9.25 12.13 -1.86
N LEU A 81 -9.25 11.00 -2.57
CA LEU A 81 -9.72 9.73 -2.01
C LEU A 81 -8.89 9.29 -0.79
N ARG A 82 -7.57 9.47 -0.83
CA ARG A 82 -6.68 9.20 0.32
C ARG A 82 -6.97 10.13 1.49
N ALA A 83 -7.32 11.39 1.24
CA ALA A 83 -7.62 12.36 2.30
C ALA A 83 -8.97 12.10 3.00
N LEU A 84 -9.87 11.35 2.35
CA LEU A 84 -11.14 10.92 2.94
C LEU A 84 -11.00 9.69 3.85
N LEU A 85 -9.88 8.98 3.74
CA LEU A 85 -9.58 7.80 4.57
C LEU A 85 -8.57 8.16 5.64
N ASP A 86 -8.80 7.66 6.85
CA ASP A 86 -7.80 7.74 7.90
C ASP A 86 -6.75 6.60 7.79
N SER A 87 -5.87 6.54 8.77
CA SER A 87 -4.81 5.56 8.92
C SER A 87 -5.32 4.14 9.06
N ASP A 88 -6.40 3.99 9.83
CA ASP A 88 -7.00 2.71 10.20
C ASP A 88 -7.76 2.16 9.00
N ASP A 89 -8.50 3.01 8.27
CA ASP A 89 -9.11 2.68 6.98
C ASP A 89 -8.06 2.17 5.98
N MET A 90 -6.91 2.84 5.91
CA MET A 90 -5.81 2.42 5.01
C MET A 90 -5.23 1.07 5.39
N GLN A 91 -5.14 0.78 6.69
CA GLN A 91 -4.68 -0.50 7.20
C GLN A 91 -5.72 -1.61 6.95
N ASP A 92 -7.00 -1.33 7.19
CA ASP A 92 -8.11 -2.25 6.93
C ASP A 92 -8.21 -2.63 5.45
N ILE A 93 -7.87 -1.71 4.54
CA ILE A 93 -7.74 -1.99 3.11
C ILE A 93 -6.56 -2.92 2.83
N ALA A 94 -5.41 -2.67 3.46
CA ALA A 94 -4.22 -3.50 3.30
C ALA A 94 -4.45 -4.92 3.81
N GLU A 95 -5.18 -5.07 4.91
CA GLU A 95 -5.56 -6.36 5.49
C GLU A 95 -6.69 -7.04 4.72
N GLY A 96 -7.38 -6.31 3.82
CA GLY A 96 -8.52 -6.80 3.06
C GLY A 96 -9.81 -6.89 3.87
N VAL A 97 -9.87 -6.24 5.03
CA VAL A 97 -11.05 -6.05 5.87
C VAL A 97 -12.09 -5.21 5.11
N ILE A 98 -11.64 -4.10 4.52
CA ILE A 98 -12.49 -3.26 3.68
C ILE A 98 -12.43 -3.73 2.23
N SER A 99 -13.59 -4.14 1.70
CA SER A 99 -13.71 -4.55 0.30
C SER A 99 -13.72 -3.35 -0.65
N ARG A 100 -13.18 -3.53 -1.87
CA ARG A 100 -13.23 -2.53 -2.94
C ARG A 100 -14.66 -2.07 -3.28
N ALA A 101 -15.65 -2.95 -3.21
CA ALA A 101 -17.04 -2.59 -3.48
C ALA A 101 -17.58 -1.62 -2.40
N HIS A 102 -17.21 -1.84 -1.14
CA HIS A 102 -17.59 -0.98 -0.03
C HIS A 102 -16.98 0.43 -0.19
N LEU A 103 -15.69 0.53 -0.49
CA LEU A 103 -15.02 1.81 -0.75
C LEU A 103 -15.64 2.58 -1.93
N LEU A 104 -15.93 1.89 -3.03
CA LEU A 104 -16.58 2.53 -4.18
C LEU A 104 -17.96 3.09 -3.82
N ALA A 105 -18.73 2.39 -3.00
CA ALA A 105 -20.01 2.89 -2.51
C ALA A 105 -19.85 4.11 -1.59
N TYR A 106 -18.89 4.05 -0.66
CA TYR A 106 -18.55 5.15 0.25
C TYR A 106 -18.12 6.41 -0.52
N PHE A 107 -17.15 6.28 -1.44
CA PHE A 107 -16.67 7.40 -2.22
C PHE A 107 -17.76 7.99 -3.13
N ARG A 108 -18.67 7.18 -3.70
CA ARG A 108 -19.81 7.70 -4.48
C ARG A 108 -20.78 8.51 -3.64
N GLN A 109 -20.97 8.20 -2.36
CA GLN A 109 -21.82 9.00 -1.48
C GLN A 109 -21.18 10.35 -1.15
N MET A 110 -19.87 10.35 -0.87
CA MET A 110 -19.14 11.57 -0.53
C MET A 110 -18.82 12.44 -1.75
N TYR A 111 -18.67 11.83 -2.93
CA TYR A 111 -18.38 12.49 -4.20
C TYR A 111 -19.68 12.62 -5.02
N THR A 112 -20.59 13.45 -4.54
CA THR A 112 -21.76 13.92 -5.32
C THR A 112 -21.38 15.23 -6.03
N PRO A 113 -21.42 15.31 -7.36
CA PRO A 113 -21.19 16.58 -8.08
C PRO A 113 -22.28 17.61 -7.81
#